data_AF-A0A952I219-F1
#
_entry.id   AF-A0A952I219-F1
#
_cell.length_a   1.000
_cell.length_b   1.000
_cell.length_c   1.000
_cell.angle_alpha   90.00
_cell.angle_beta   90.00
_cell.angle_gamma   90.00
#
_symmetry.space_group_name_H-M   'P 1'
#
loop_
_entity.id
_entity.type
_entity.pdbx_description
1 polymer ?
#
loop_
_entity_poly.entity_id
_entity_poly.type
_entity_poly.pdbx_seq_one_letter_code
_entity_poly.pdbx_strand_id
1 'polypeptide(L)' 'MRYRADGSTDPNYPYSESMHQMLSLSMLLSILIGAVLLWLGIRSKLLWLKVWSAGLIVLSAAYLLADQVGWI' A
#
# COMPACT_ATOMS: atom_id res chain seq x y z
N MET A 1 28.43 14.64 13.41
CA MET A 1 27.72 13.76 12.45
C MET A 1 27.69 14.48 11.11
N ARG A 2 28.44 13.98 10.12
CA ARG A 2 28.42 14.55 8.75
C ARG A 2 27.29 13.88 7.99
N TYR A 3 26.31 14.65 7.53
CA TYR A 3 25.35 14.17 6.55
C TYR A 3 26.11 13.69 5.32
N ARG A 4 25.77 12.50 4.86
CA ARG A 4 26.33 11.90 3.65
C ARG A 4 25.82 12.75 2.48
N ALA A 5 26.72 13.48 1.82
CA ALA A 5 26.42 14.45 0.78
C ALA A 5 26.24 13.82 -0.62
N ASP A 6 26.11 12.48 -0.67
CA ASP A 6 25.91 11.65 -1.86
C ASP A 6 24.43 11.38 -2.17
N GLY A 7 23.50 11.83 -1.32
CA GLY A 7 22.08 11.88 -1.66
C GLY A 7 21.77 13.17 -2.40
N SER A 8 21.69 13.14 -3.74
CA SER A 8 21.14 14.25 -4.51
C SER A 8 19.63 14.37 -4.25
N THR A 9 19.23 14.93 -3.11
CA THR A 9 17.86 15.34 -2.89
C THR A 9 17.64 16.62 -3.68
N ASP A 10 16.95 16.50 -4.81
CA ASP A 10 16.47 17.64 -5.60
C ASP A 10 15.67 18.58 -4.67
N PRO A 11 16.06 19.86 -4.51
CA PRO A 11 15.40 20.79 -3.58
C PRO A 11 13.91 21.00 -3.85
N ASN A 12 13.45 20.66 -5.05
CA ASN A 12 12.04 20.74 -5.43
C ASN A 12 11.22 19.53 -4.94
N TYR A 13 11.86 18.41 -4.62
CA TYR A 13 11.21 17.17 -4.17
C TYR A 13 12.02 16.45 -3.05
N PRO A 14 12.25 17.10 -1.90
CA PRO A 14 13.12 16.58 -0.85
C PRO A 14 12.63 15.28 -0.16
N TYR A 15 11.38 14.88 -0.39
CA TYR A 15 10.74 13.72 0.26
C TYR A 15 10.02 12.77 -0.69
N SER A 16 9.99 13.02 -2.00
CA SER A 16 9.13 12.26 -2.92
C SER A 16 9.47 10.77 -2.93
N GLU A 17 10.74 10.43 -3.05
CA GLU A 17 11.18 9.05 -3.26
C GLU A 17 11.07 8.21 -1.97
N SER A 18 11.40 8.80 -0.82
CA SER A 18 11.27 8.12 0.48
C SER A 18 9.81 7.99 0.94
N MET A 19 8.96 9.01 0.70
CA MET A 19 7.54 8.92 1.02
C MET A 19 6.80 7.93 0.13
N HIS A 20 7.12 7.91 -1.16
CA HIS A 20 6.49 6.99 -2.11
C HIS A 20 6.87 5.53 -1.82
N GLN A 21 8.12 5.26 -1.42
CA GLN A 21 8.53 3.93 -0.94
C GLN A 21 7.87 3.52 0.39
N MET A 22 7.67 4.46 1.33
CA MET A 22 6.93 4.19 2.56
C MET A 22 5.45 3.89 2.31
N LEU A 23 4.83 4.62 1.39
CA LEU A 23 3.42 4.45 0.98
C LEU A 23 3.22 3.10 0.29
N SER A 24 4.03 2.80 -0.72
CA SER A 24 3.95 1.54 -1.46
C SER A 24 4.16 0.33 -0.54
N LEU A 25 5.11 0.38 0.40
CA LEU A 25 5.31 -0.67 1.41
C LEU A 25 4.07 -0.82 2.31
N SER A 26 3.53 0.29 2.83
CA SER A 26 2.33 0.28 3.67
C SER A 26 1.11 -0.27 2.94
N MET A 27 0.97 0.07 1.64
CA MET A 27 -0.06 -0.45 0.75
C MET A 27 0.04 -1.97 0.63
N LEU A 28 1.25 -2.49 0.37
CA LEU A 28 1.56 -3.91 0.26
C LEU A 28 1.23 -4.66 1.55
N LEU A 29 1.59 -4.08 2.70
CA LEU A 29 1.25 -4.63 4.02
C LEU A 29 -0.26 -4.67 4.24
N SER A 30 -0.99 -3.62 3.86
CA SER A 30 -2.44 -3.55 4.01
C SER A 30 -3.17 -4.64 3.21
N ILE A 31 -2.68 -4.96 2.00
CA ILE A 31 -3.21 -6.05 1.18
C ILE A 31 -2.98 -7.39 1.87
N LEU A 32 -1.77 -7.60 2.40
CA LEU A 32 -1.41 -8.84 3.07
C LEU A 32 -2.28 -9.06 4.32
N ILE A 33 -2.44 -8.03 5.15
CA ILE A 33 -3.30 -8.05 6.34
C ILE A 33 -4.76 -8.23 5.94
N GLY A 34 -5.23 -7.50 4.93
CA GLY A 34 -6.58 -7.63 4.38
C GLY A 34 -6.87 -9.05 3.91
N ALA A 35 -5.94 -9.69 3.18
CA ALA A 35 -6.09 -11.06 2.70
C ALA A 35 -6.21 -12.07 3.84
N VAL A 36 -5.41 -11.91 4.90
CA VAL A 36 -5.50 -12.74 6.11
C VAL A 36 -6.84 -12.55 6.82
N LEU A 37 -7.29 -11.31 6.98
CA LEU A 37 -8.60 -10.99 7.60
C LEU A 37 -9.77 -11.52 6.78
N LEU A 38 -9.69 -11.44 5.45
CA LEU A 38 -10.70 -11.97 4.54
C LEU A 38 -10.76 -13.50 4.64
N TRP A 39 -9.60 -14.17 4.66
CA TRP A 39 -9.55 -15.62 4.86
C TRP A 39 -10.14 -16.05 6.20
N LEU A 40 -9.85 -15.30 7.28
CA LEU A 40 -10.43 -15.52 8.60
C LEU A 40 -11.94 -15.26 8.60
N GLY A 41 -12.41 -14.21 7.92
CA GLY A 41 -13.82 -13.87 7.76
C GLY A 41 -14.62 -14.88 6.92
N ILE A 42 -13.99 -15.53 5.93
CA ILE A 42 -14.58 -16.67 5.22
C ILE A 42 -14.89 -17.81 6.19
N ARG A 43 -13.98 -18.09 7.12
CA ARG A 43 -14.12 -19.17 8.09
C ARG A 43 -15.25 -18.91 9.09
N SER A 44 -15.53 -17.65 9.41
CA SER A 44 -16.54 -17.23 10.39
C SER A 44 -17.97 -17.14 9.85
N LYS A 45 -18.21 -17.35 8.54
CA LYS A 45 -19.53 -17.19 7.86
C LYS A 45 -20.18 -15.80 8.00
N LEU A 46 -19.45 -14.80 8.52
CA LEU A 46 -19.91 -13.41 8.64
C LEU A 46 -19.80 -12.72 7.27
N LEU A 47 -20.85 -12.85 6.46
CA LEU A 47 -20.95 -12.27 5.12
C LEU A 47 -20.63 -10.77 5.10
N TRP A 48 -21.03 -10.04 6.14
CA TRP A 48 -20.76 -8.61 6.27
C TRP A 48 -19.26 -8.29 6.36
N LEU A 49 -18.50 -9.06 7.17
CA LEU A 49 -17.06 -8.89 7.32
C LEU A 49 -16.32 -9.26 6.01
N LYS A 50 -16.81 -10.28 5.29
CA LYS A 50 -16.27 -10.66 3.97
C LYS A 50 -16.38 -9.54 2.95
N VAL A 51 -17.54 -8.87 2.84
CA VAL A 51 -17.75 -7.81 1.83
C VAL A 51 -16.84 -6.61 2.08
N TRP A 52 -16.75 -6.14 3.33
CA TRP A 52 -15.90 -5.01 3.67
C TRP A 52 -14.41 -5.32 3.50
N SER A 53 -13.96 -6.51 3.91
CA SER A 53 -12.56 -6.91 3.75
C SER A 53 -12.21 -7.16 2.28
N ALA A 54 -13.09 -7.78 1.49
CA ALA A 54 -12.91 -7.94 0.05
C ALA A 54 -12.84 -6.61 -0.70
N GLY A 55 -13.71 -5.66 -0.35
CA GLY A 55 -13.72 -4.32 -0.93
C GLY A 55 -12.39 -3.60 -0.71
N LEU A 56 -11.83 -3.66 0.51
CA LEU A 56 -10.54 -3.04 0.83
C LEU A 56 -9.37 -3.66 0.05
N ILE A 57 -9.35 -4.99 -0.12
CA ILE A 57 -8.31 -5.65 -0.91
C ILE A 57 -8.42 -5.27 -2.39
N VAL A 58 -9.64 -5.29 -2.96
CA VAL A 58 -9.86 -4.93 -4.37
C VAL A 58 -9.45 -3.49 -4.64
N LEU A 59 -9.80 -2.56 -3.74
CA LEU A 59 -9.43 -1.16 -3.87
C LEU A 59 -7.91 -0.97 -3.81
N SER A 60 -7.24 -1.69 -2.91
CA SER A 60 -5.79 -1.63 -2.77
C SER A 60 -5.06 -2.26 -3.97
N ALA A 61 -5.57 -3.37 -4.51
CA ALA A 61 -5.07 -3.97 -5.75
C ALA A 61 -5.28 -3.06 -6.96
N ALA A 62 -6.43 -2.39 -7.06
CA ALA A 62 -6.71 -1.43 -8.12
C ALA A 62 -5.75 -0.24 -8.08
N TYR A 63 -5.38 0.24 -6.89
CA TYR A 63 -4.38 1.29 -6.75
C TYR A 63 -2.99 0.85 -7.22
N LEU A 64 -2.52 -0.35 -6.81
CA LEU A 64 -1.23 -0.87 -7.29
C LEU A 64 -1.21 -1.10 -8.81
N LEU A 65 -2.34 -1.50 -9.39
CA LEU A 65 -2.45 -1.62 -10.85
C LEU A 65 -2.41 -0.24 -11.53
N ALA A 66 -3.07 0.77 -10.96
CA ALA A 66 -3.04 2.14 -11.50
C ALA A 66 -1.63 2.74 -11.44
N ASP A 67 -0.92 2.52 -10.34
CA ASP A 67 0.49 2.90 -10.15
C ASP A 67 1.40 2.20 -11.17
N GLN A 68 1.24 0.88 -11.35
CA GLN A 68 2.06 0.12 -12.30
C GLN A 68 1.81 0.52 -13.77
N VAL A 69 0.61 0.98 -14.10
CA VAL A 69 0.26 1.49 -15.44
C VAL A 69 0.67 2.98 -15.60
N GLY A 70 1.15 3.64 -14.54
CA GLY A 70 1.60 5.02 -14.56
C GLY A 70 0.48 6.04 -14.69
N TRP A 71 -0.73 5.69 -14.21
CA TRP A 71 -1.88 6.61 -14.18
C TRP A 71 -1.80 7.59 -13.00
N ILE A 72 -0.95 7.29 -12.02
CA ILE A 72 -0.59 8.06 -10.81
C ILE A 72 0.93 7.92 -10.65
#